data_AF-A0A1X7IXX2-F1
#
_entry.id   AF-A0A1X7IXX2-F1
#
_cell.length_a   1.000
_cell.length_b   1.000
_cell.length_c   1.000
_cell.angle_alpha   90.00
_cell.angle_beta   90.00
_cell.angle_gamma   90.00
#
_symmetry.space_group_name_H-M   'P 1'
#
loop_
_entity.id
_entity.type
_entity.pdbx_description
1 polymer ?
#
loop_
_entity_poly.entity_id
_entity_poly.type
_entity_poly.pdbx_seq_one_letter_code
_entity_poly.pdbx_strand_id
1 'polypeptide(L)'
;MTWAQAAAWVWGHDGGKELPADINAGQRIEAAAAELGFDVQHEPDEQLLIIFRPDEETHSFYGKDHMAGGLRFLRSELAYVAAMHPDTLDDWSDTGLKALCLLAGEKL
;
A
#
# COMPACT_ATOMS: atom_id res chain seq x y z
N MET A 1 0.29 16.00 -5.99
CA MET A 1 -0.11 16.22 -4.57
C MET A 1 1.15 16.05 -3.73
N THR A 2 1.32 16.70 -2.57
CA THR A 2 2.52 16.41 -1.74
C THR A 2 2.37 15.11 -0.98
N TRP A 3 3.47 14.52 -0.49
CA TRP A 3 3.43 13.32 0.34
C TRP A 3 2.55 13.48 1.59
N ALA A 4 2.62 14.62 2.29
CA ALA A 4 1.74 14.88 3.44
C ALA A 4 0.26 14.97 3.04
N GLN A 5 -0.04 15.59 1.91
CA GLN A 5 -1.41 15.68 1.39
C GLN A 5 -1.94 14.31 0.96
N ALA A 6 -1.11 13.46 0.34
CA ALA A 6 -1.46 12.11 -0.08
C ALA A 6 -1.79 11.23 1.12
N ALA A 7 -0.93 11.27 2.15
CA ALA A 7 -1.17 10.53 3.37
C ALA A 7 -2.45 11.00 4.10
N ALA A 8 -2.65 12.32 4.22
CA ALA A 8 -3.89 12.89 4.75
C ALA A 8 -5.13 12.47 3.96
N TRP A 9 -5.03 12.41 2.63
CA TRP A 9 -6.09 11.94 1.76
C TRP A 9 -6.42 10.48 2.05
N VAL A 10 -5.41 9.59 2.10
CA VAL A 10 -5.59 8.16 2.37
C VAL A 10 -6.28 7.94 3.72
N TRP A 11 -5.77 8.55 4.79
CA TRP A 11 -6.37 8.41 6.12
C TRP A 11 -7.78 8.99 6.20
N GLY A 12 -8.06 10.07 5.48
CA GLY A 12 -9.39 10.66 5.38
C GLY A 12 -10.41 9.76 4.65
N HIS A 13 -9.95 8.79 3.87
CA HIS A 13 -10.78 7.83 3.13
C HIS A 13 -10.76 6.42 3.73
N ASP A 14 -10.07 6.21 4.86
CA ASP A 14 -10.15 4.97 5.62
C ASP A 14 -11.60 4.70 6.10
N GLY A 15 -11.96 3.42 6.24
CA GLY A 15 -13.29 2.99 6.65
C GLY A 15 -14.30 2.85 5.50
N GLY A 16 -13.83 2.96 4.25
CA GLY A 16 -14.62 2.64 3.06
C GLY A 16 -15.12 1.19 3.07
N LYS A 17 -16.32 0.93 2.55
CA LYS A 17 -16.94 -0.41 2.67
C LYS A 17 -16.40 -1.43 1.67
N GLU A 18 -15.91 -0.99 0.53
CA GLU A 18 -15.53 -1.88 -0.59
C GLU A 18 -14.29 -1.33 -1.31
N LEU A 19 -13.51 -2.23 -1.91
CA LEU A 19 -12.54 -1.85 -2.92
C LEU A 19 -13.26 -1.25 -4.14
N PRO A 20 -12.60 -0.40 -4.93
CA PRO A 20 -13.12 -0.06 -6.25
C PRO A 20 -13.50 -1.35 -6.99
N ALA A 21 -14.65 -1.35 -7.68
CA ALA A 21 -15.23 -2.54 -8.31
C ALA A 21 -14.27 -3.28 -9.28
N ASP A 22 -13.20 -2.62 -9.70
CA ASP A 22 -12.22 -3.10 -10.67
C ASP A 22 -10.97 -3.75 -10.03
N ILE A 23 -10.90 -3.88 -8.70
CA ILE A 23 -9.69 -4.32 -7.98
C ILE A 23 -9.99 -5.51 -7.07
N ASN A 24 -9.36 -6.66 -7.33
CA ASN A 24 -9.30 -7.77 -6.38
C ASN A 24 -8.19 -7.57 -5.33
N ALA A 25 -8.15 -8.40 -4.28
CA ALA A 25 -7.20 -8.24 -3.18
C ALA A 25 -5.71 -8.31 -3.60
N GLY A 26 -5.36 -9.11 -4.62
CA GLY A 26 -4.02 -9.14 -5.20
C GLY A 26 -3.70 -7.85 -5.96
N GLN A 27 -4.61 -7.42 -6.84
CA GLN A 27 -4.47 -6.17 -7.59
C GLN A 27 -4.38 -4.94 -6.67
N ARG A 28 -5.00 -5.00 -5.48
CA ARG A 28 -4.88 -3.93 -4.48
C ARG A 28 -3.44 -3.80 -3.99
N ILE A 29 -2.78 -4.91 -3.65
CA ILE A 29 -1.40 -4.80 -3.13
C ILE A 29 -0.44 -4.34 -4.22
N GLU A 30 -0.62 -4.81 -5.45
CA GLU A 30 0.16 -4.37 -6.60
C GLU A 30 -0.01 -2.86 -6.85
N ALA A 31 -1.25 -2.37 -6.84
CA ALA A 31 -1.53 -0.95 -7.02
C ALA A 31 -0.96 -0.10 -5.87
N ALA A 32 -1.09 -0.54 -4.63
CA ALA A 32 -0.54 0.17 -3.47
C ALA A 32 0.99 0.18 -3.45
N ALA A 33 1.62 -0.91 -3.86
CA ALA A 33 3.08 -1.01 -3.96
C ALA A 33 3.62 -0.12 -5.08
N ALA A 34 3.01 -0.20 -6.27
CA ALA A 34 3.41 0.63 -7.42
C ALA A 34 3.27 2.13 -7.13
N GLU A 35 2.23 2.54 -6.41
CA GLU A 35 2.02 3.93 -5.98
C GLU A 35 3.17 4.47 -5.11
N LEU A 36 3.84 3.58 -4.37
CA LEU A 36 4.99 3.91 -3.52
C LEU A 36 6.32 3.52 -4.15
N GLY A 37 6.32 3.14 -5.44
CA GLY A 37 7.52 2.76 -6.18
C GLY A 37 8.08 1.37 -5.86
N PHE A 38 7.28 0.48 -5.29
CA PHE A 38 7.65 -0.91 -5.02
C PHE A 38 7.10 -1.87 -6.07
N ASP A 39 7.85 -2.96 -6.30
CA ASP A 39 7.41 -4.14 -7.03
C ASP A 39 6.88 -5.22 -6.07
N VAL A 40 6.05 -6.13 -6.61
CA VAL A 40 5.42 -7.22 -5.85
C VAL A 40 5.66 -8.56 -6.54
N GLN A 41 5.97 -9.59 -5.75
CA GLN A 41 5.95 -10.99 -6.15
C GLN A 41 5.03 -11.79 -5.22
N HIS A 42 4.16 -12.60 -5.83
CA HIS A 42 3.25 -13.51 -5.14
C HIS A 42 3.72 -14.96 -5.28
N GLU A 43 3.74 -15.68 -4.16
CA GLU A 43 3.98 -17.12 -4.11
C GLU A 43 2.80 -17.81 -3.38
N PRO A 44 1.72 -18.14 -4.13
CA PRO A 44 0.45 -18.58 -3.54
C PRO A 44 0.55 -19.89 -2.76
N ASP A 45 1.35 -20.84 -3.26
CA ASP A 45 1.56 -22.15 -2.65
C ASP A 45 2.23 -22.04 -1.27
N GLU A 46 3.04 -21.00 -1.09
CA GLU A 46 3.76 -20.72 0.16
C GLU A 46 3.05 -19.69 1.04
N GLN A 47 1.92 -19.14 0.58
CA GLN A 47 1.26 -17.99 1.21
C GLN A 47 2.26 -16.86 1.51
N LEU A 48 3.11 -16.57 0.52
CA LEU A 48 4.18 -15.60 0.62
C LEU A 48 3.92 -14.42 -0.33
N LEU A 49 4.04 -13.22 0.23
CA LEU A 49 4.08 -11.96 -0.48
C LEU A 49 5.45 -11.33 -0.29
N ILE A 50 6.10 -10.96 -1.38
CA ILE A 50 7.36 -10.24 -1.38
C ILE A 50 7.11 -8.85 -1.96
N ILE A 51 7.47 -7.81 -1.23
CA ILE A 51 7.45 -6.41 -1.68
C ILE A 51 8.89 -5.92 -1.71
N PHE A 52 9.34 -5.36 -2.82
CA PHE A 52 10.75 -5.01 -2.99
C PHE A 52 10.96 -3.77 -3.85
N ARG A 53 12.11 -3.13 -3.68
CA ARG A 53 12.69 -2.19 -4.63
C ARG A 53 14.02 -2.78 -5.09
N PRO A 54 14.22 -3.03 -6.40
CA PRO A 54 15.47 -3.60 -6.90
C PRO A 54 16.69 -2.86 -6.35
N ASP A 55 17.66 -3.62 -5.84
CA ASP A 55 18.92 -3.11 -5.29
C ASP A 55 18.83 -2.21 -4.04
N GLU A 56 17.63 -1.99 -3.50
CA GLU A 56 17.43 -1.19 -2.27
C GLU A 56 16.96 -2.05 -1.09
N GLU A 57 15.82 -2.72 -1.23
CA GLU A 57 15.19 -3.43 -0.12
C GLU A 57 14.23 -4.55 -0.56
N THR A 58 14.00 -5.50 0.34
CA THR A 58 13.09 -6.62 0.13
C THR A 58 12.43 -7.00 1.45
N HIS A 59 11.10 -7.08 1.44
CA HIS A 59 10.27 -7.41 2.60
C HIS A 59 9.38 -8.61 2.29
N SER A 60 9.49 -9.66 3.09
CA SER A 60 8.77 -10.91 2.91
C SER A 60 7.72 -11.11 4.00
N PHE A 61 6.48 -11.36 3.60
CA PHE A 61 5.34 -11.58 4.50
C PHE A 61 4.78 -12.98 4.29
N TYR A 62 4.68 -13.76 5.37
CA TYR A 62 4.29 -15.18 5.34
C TYR A 62 2.95 -15.46 6.01
N GLY A 63 2.34 -16.57 5.60
CA GLY A 63 1.17 -17.16 6.26
C GLY A 63 -0.14 -16.44 5.94
N LYS A 64 -1.23 -16.84 6.59
CA LYS A 64 -2.60 -16.41 6.23
C LYS A 64 -2.84 -14.88 6.16
N ASP A 65 -2.03 -14.08 6.85
CA ASP A 65 -2.20 -12.63 6.95
C ASP A 65 -1.16 -11.86 6.09
N HIS A 66 -0.44 -12.53 5.18
CA HIS A 66 0.64 -11.93 4.38
C HIS A 66 0.20 -10.67 3.62
N MET A 67 -0.98 -10.69 3.00
CA MET A 67 -1.53 -9.54 2.27
C MET A 67 -1.80 -8.35 3.19
N ALA A 68 -2.38 -8.60 4.37
CA ALA A 68 -2.63 -7.56 5.35
C ALA A 68 -1.32 -7.02 5.96
N GLY A 69 -0.32 -7.90 6.14
CA GLY A 69 1.03 -7.52 6.54
C GLY A 69 1.70 -6.58 5.54
N GLY A 70 1.69 -6.95 4.26
CA GLY A 70 2.24 -6.12 3.18
C GLY A 70 1.55 -4.76 3.09
N LEU A 71 0.23 -4.71 3.18
CA LEU A 71 -0.49 -3.43 3.15
C LEU A 71 -0.14 -2.53 4.35
N ARG A 72 0.01 -3.09 5.56
CA ARG A 72 0.46 -2.32 6.73
C ARG A 72 1.86 -1.77 6.56
N PHE A 73 2.76 -2.53 5.93
CA PHE A 73 4.09 -2.06 5.58
C PHE A 73 4.03 -0.87 4.63
N LEU A 74 3.33 -0.99 3.49
CA LEU A 74 3.18 0.10 2.52
C LEU A 74 2.58 1.38 3.15
N ARG A 75 1.59 1.22 4.04
CA ARG A 75 1.03 2.35 4.79
C ARG A 75 2.04 2.99 5.76
N SER A 76 2.93 2.18 6.35
CA SER A 76 4.01 2.68 7.21
C SER A 76 5.04 3.46 6.39
N GLU A 77 5.37 2.99 5.18
CA GLU A 77 6.24 3.72 4.24
C GLU A 77 5.65 5.06 3.83
N LEU A 78 4.36 5.11 3.46
CA LEU A 78 3.66 6.36 3.18
C LEU A 78 3.75 7.33 4.37
N ALA A 79 3.50 6.84 5.59
CA ALA A 79 3.58 7.67 6.80
C ALA A 79 5.01 8.16 7.07
N TYR A 80 6.01 7.31 6.87
CA TYR A 80 7.42 7.65 7.05
C TYR A 80 7.87 8.74 6.07
N VAL A 81 7.62 8.55 4.77
CA VAL A 81 8.02 9.53 3.74
C VAL A 81 7.23 10.82 3.90
N ALA A 82 5.93 10.76 4.21
CA ALA A 82 5.13 11.96 4.51
C ALA A 82 5.64 12.75 5.73
N ALA A 83 6.23 12.08 6.73
CA ALA A 83 6.81 12.76 7.89
C ALA A 83 8.20 13.36 7.58
N MET A 84 9.02 12.66 6.79
CA MET A 84 10.40 13.07 6.47
C MET A 84 10.47 14.10 5.32
N HIS A 85 9.53 14.02 4.38
CA HIS A 85 9.50 14.78 3.14
C HIS A 85 8.09 15.34 2.83
N PRO A 86 7.43 16.03 3.78
CA PRO A 86 6.00 16.38 3.70
C PRO A 86 5.61 17.22 2.49
N ASP A 87 6.49 18.13 2.07
CA ASP A 87 6.25 19.11 1.01
C ASP A 87 6.73 18.64 -0.36
N THR A 88 7.39 17.47 -0.44
CA THR A 88 7.83 16.90 -1.72
C THR A 88 6.60 16.55 -2.55
N LEU A 89 6.63 16.95 -3.81
CA LEU A 89 5.58 16.62 -4.79
C LEU A 89 5.83 15.24 -5.36
N ASP A 90 4.73 14.52 -5.60
CA ASP A 90 4.74 13.26 -6.35
C ASP A 90 3.51 13.15 -7.26
N ASP A 91 3.59 12.19 -8.18
CA ASP A 91 2.58 11.87 -9.18
C ASP A 91 1.68 10.75 -8.66
N TRP A 92 0.65 11.14 -7.91
CA TRP A 92 -0.29 10.20 -7.29
C TRP A 92 -1.42 9.79 -8.22
N SER A 93 -1.75 8.50 -8.23
CA SER A 93 -2.91 7.94 -8.93
C SER A 93 -4.10 7.73 -7.99
N ASP A 94 -5.31 7.96 -8.48
CA ASP A 94 -6.54 7.69 -7.71
C ASP A 94 -6.65 6.21 -7.31
N THR A 95 -6.22 5.30 -8.20
CA THR A 95 -6.22 3.87 -7.96
C THR A 95 -5.26 3.46 -6.83
N GLY A 96 -4.02 3.93 -6.85
CA GLY A 96 -3.03 3.59 -5.84
C GLY A 96 -3.33 4.19 -4.47
N LEU A 97 -3.78 5.46 -4.43
CA LEU A 97 -4.24 6.08 -3.19
C LEU A 97 -5.42 5.32 -2.57
N LYS A 98 -6.40 4.90 -3.37
CA LYS A 98 -7.53 4.07 -2.89
C LYS A 98 -7.07 2.69 -2.42
N ALA A 99 -6.09 2.10 -3.09
CA ALA A 99 -5.54 0.81 -2.71
C ALA A 99 -4.87 0.85 -1.32
N LEU A 100 -4.28 1.99 -0.95
CA LEU A 100 -3.67 2.24 0.35
C LEU A 100 -4.67 2.48 1.49
N CYS A 101 -5.92 2.85 1.21
CA CYS A 101 -6.96 3.11 2.23
C CYS A 101 -7.35 1.82 2.95
N LEU A 102 -7.66 1.87 4.25
CA LEU A 102 -8.24 0.74 4.98
C LEU A 102 -9.73 0.62 4.70
N LEU A 103 -10.20 -0.60 4.50
CA LEU A 103 -11.62 -0.92 4.43
C LEU A 103 -12.23 -1.02 5.82
N ALA A 104 -13.56 -0.93 5.89
CA ALA A 104 -14.32 -1.08 7.12
C ALA A 104 -14.00 -2.42 7.81
N GLY A 105 -13.48 -2.33 9.05
CA GLY A 105 -13.11 -3.51 9.85
C GLY A 105 -11.66 -3.96 9.69
N GLU A 106 -10.91 -3.43 8.72
CA GLU A 106 -9.46 -3.60 8.67
C GLU A 106 -8.79 -2.79 9.78
N LYS A 107 -7.70 -3.34 10.33
CA LYS A 107 -6.94 -2.71 11.41
C LYS A 107 -5.47 -2.58 10.99
N LEU A 108 -4.88 -1.45 11.40
CA LEU A 108 -3.44 -1.30 11.54
C LEU A 108 -2.91 -2.25 12.61
#